data_AF-A0A9Q6ZCY1-F1
#
_entry.id   AF-A0A9Q6ZCY1-F1
#
_cell.length_a   1.000
_cell.length_b   1.000
_cell.length_c   1.000
_cell.angle_alpha   90.00
_cell.angle_beta   90.00
_cell.angle_gamma   90.00
#
_symmetry.space_group_name_H-M   'P 1'
#
loop_
_entity.id
_entity.type
_entity.pdbx_description
1 polymer ?
#
loop_
_entity_poly.entity_id
_entity_poly.type
_entity_poly.pdbx_seq_one_letter_code
_entity_poly.pdbx_strand_id
1 'polypeptide(L)'
;MKKIISLSILLLAFSVSYGQRKPVIQSSSDVIVYKDIENILQHKAELGLSQKQEASFVVKNEYIKRDLQALNDRTDMLPVEKKETEKKVKDSYQLFIQRTLTKDQMDVWAQKKVEYDLANIKDDGLKADLKALDAVYKADQKEIYRKYGMDRAIYGAQKNTLRKKYETDRLRLMEYYNASGEESEVMSLEEIANLVKEFDDYYSGEAPSNPLKYLNIRENTTGEGEEEAVEESSYTEEQAAE
;
A
#
# COMPACT_ATOMS: atom_id res chain seq x y z
N MET A 1 -22.51 -41.86 56.69
CA MET A 1 -22.16 -41.73 55.26
C MET A 1 -22.38 -40.28 54.78
N LYS A 2 -21.40 -39.37 54.96
CA LYS A 2 -21.51 -37.94 54.52
C LYS A 2 -20.16 -37.28 54.13
N LYS A 3 -19.14 -38.03 53.68
CA LYS A 3 -17.78 -37.50 53.38
C LYS A 3 -17.17 -37.90 52.03
N ILE A 4 -17.91 -38.58 51.14
CA ILE A 4 -17.37 -39.10 49.87
C ILE A 4 -17.72 -38.19 48.67
N ILE A 5 -18.79 -37.40 48.78
CA ILE A 5 -19.41 -36.64 47.67
C ILE A 5 -18.53 -35.47 47.15
N SER A 6 -17.64 -34.92 47.99
CA SER A 6 -16.81 -33.76 47.61
C SER A 6 -15.71 -34.07 46.58
N LEU A 7 -15.24 -35.32 46.49
CA LEU A 7 -14.16 -35.68 45.55
C LEU A 7 -14.65 -35.69 44.09
N SER A 8 -15.87 -36.19 43.87
CA SER A 8 -16.53 -36.23 42.55
C SER A 8 -16.82 -34.85 41.96
N ILE A 9 -17.11 -33.85 42.81
CA ILE A 9 -17.37 -32.47 42.36
C ILE A 9 -16.08 -31.81 41.85
N LEU A 10 -14.95 -32.10 42.50
CA LEU A 10 -13.65 -31.52 42.14
C LEU A 10 -13.10 -32.11 40.84
N LEU A 11 -13.36 -33.40 40.55
CA LEU A 11 -13.02 -34.03 39.27
C LEU A 11 -13.85 -33.49 38.10
N LEU A 12 -15.14 -33.17 38.30
CA LEU A 12 -15.98 -32.56 37.26
C LEU A 12 -15.47 -31.16 36.85
N ALA A 13 -14.95 -30.37 37.81
CA ALA A 13 -14.45 -29.02 37.54
C ALA A 13 -13.29 -28.97 36.52
N PHE A 14 -12.45 -30.01 36.46
CA PHE A 14 -11.36 -30.11 35.48
C PHE A 14 -11.79 -30.58 34.09
N SER A 15 -13.03 -31.07 33.92
CA SER A 15 -13.51 -31.63 32.64
C SER A 15 -14.06 -30.58 31.65
N VAL A 16 -14.40 -29.36 32.11
CA VAL A 16 -15.14 -28.37 31.32
C VAL A 16 -14.28 -27.15 30.95
N SER A 17 -13.17 -27.37 30.25
CA SER A 17 -12.46 -26.30 29.52
C SER A 17 -11.80 -26.74 28.20
N TYR A 18 -12.16 -27.92 27.68
CA TYR A 18 -12.18 -28.15 26.23
C TYR A 18 -13.36 -27.40 25.61
N GLY A 19 -13.31 -26.06 25.68
CA GLY A 19 -14.23 -25.21 24.94
C GLY A 19 -14.09 -25.54 23.46
N GLN A 20 -15.23 -25.80 22.79
CA GLN A 20 -15.26 -26.09 21.37
C GLN A 20 -14.65 -24.91 20.62
N ARG A 21 -13.36 -25.03 20.24
CA ARG A 21 -12.77 -24.18 19.22
C ARG A 21 -13.66 -24.37 18.00
N LYS A 22 -14.32 -23.30 17.56
CA LYS A 22 -15.01 -23.28 16.25
C LYS A 22 -14.03 -23.89 15.24
N PRO A 23 -14.46 -24.80 14.35
CA PRO A 23 -13.57 -25.33 13.34
C PRO A 23 -12.97 -24.15 12.60
N VAL A 24 -11.64 -24.02 12.64
CA VAL A 24 -10.95 -23.02 11.84
C VAL A 24 -11.09 -23.52 10.41
N ILE A 25 -12.14 -23.03 9.74
CA ILE A 25 -12.27 -23.10 8.30
C ILE A 25 -10.94 -22.54 7.79
N GLN A 26 -10.14 -23.39 7.15
CA GLN A 26 -8.89 -22.95 6.53
C GLN A 26 -9.29 -22.01 5.39
N SER A 27 -9.25 -20.72 5.68
CA SER A 27 -9.34 -19.67 4.67
C SER A 27 -8.28 -19.97 3.62
N SER A 28 -8.74 -20.30 2.42
CA SER A 28 -7.97 -20.60 1.19
C SER A 28 -6.46 -20.58 1.42
N SER A 29 -5.86 -21.75 1.67
CA SER A 29 -4.43 -21.83 1.97
C SER A 29 -3.63 -21.16 0.86
N ASP A 30 -2.96 -20.04 1.19
CA ASP A 30 -2.19 -19.25 0.22
C ASP A 30 -1.22 -20.17 -0.52
N VAL A 31 -1.45 -20.34 -1.82
CA VAL A 31 -0.68 -21.29 -2.63
C VAL A 31 0.76 -20.81 -2.68
N ILE A 32 1.68 -21.64 -2.20
CA ILE A 32 3.09 -21.30 -2.11
C ILE A 32 3.66 -21.34 -3.53
N VAL A 33 3.98 -20.17 -4.06
CA VAL A 33 4.57 -19.95 -5.39
C VAL A 33 5.97 -19.35 -5.26
N TYR A 34 6.82 -19.60 -6.25
CA TYR A 34 8.13 -18.97 -6.46
C TYR A 34 8.35 -18.78 -7.96
N LYS A 35 8.55 -17.53 -8.41
CA LYS A 35 8.53 -17.13 -9.83
C LYS A 35 9.91 -16.77 -10.40
N ASP A 36 10.88 -16.42 -9.55
CA ASP A 36 12.21 -15.92 -9.96
C ASP A 36 12.88 -16.73 -11.08
N ILE A 37 12.85 -18.06 -10.98
CA ILE A 37 13.50 -18.97 -11.95
C ILE A 37 12.76 -18.99 -13.30
N GLU A 38 11.44 -18.85 -13.29
CA GLU A 38 10.63 -18.73 -14.51
C GLU A 38 10.87 -17.38 -15.19
N ASN A 39 10.90 -16.29 -14.40
CA ASN A 39 11.21 -14.95 -14.87
C ASN A 39 12.63 -14.86 -15.48
N ILE A 40 13.63 -15.49 -14.85
CA ILE A 40 15.01 -15.61 -15.36
C ILE A 40 15.04 -16.34 -16.70
N LEU A 41 14.23 -17.40 -16.87
CA LEU A 41 14.13 -18.15 -18.13
C LEU A 41 13.43 -17.35 -19.24
N GLN A 42 12.44 -16.52 -18.90
CA GLN A 42 11.78 -15.62 -19.85
C GLN A 42 12.77 -14.55 -20.37
N HIS A 43 13.54 -13.93 -19.47
CA HIS A 43 14.50 -12.86 -19.79
C HIS A 43 15.92 -13.37 -20.11
N LYS A 44 16.06 -14.65 -20.48
CA LYS A 44 17.36 -15.32 -20.69
C LYS A 44 18.28 -14.63 -21.71
N ALA A 45 17.70 -13.92 -22.68
CA ALA A 45 18.45 -13.16 -23.69
C ALA A 45 19.03 -11.86 -23.13
N GLU A 46 18.24 -11.09 -22.37
CA GLU A 46 18.68 -9.86 -21.69
C GLU A 46 19.72 -10.16 -20.59
N LEU A 47 19.55 -11.29 -19.89
CA LEU A 47 20.52 -11.82 -18.93
C LEU A 47 21.75 -12.47 -19.59
N GLY A 48 21.80 -12.57 -20.92
CA GLY A 48 22.93 -13.18 -21.65
C GLY A 48 23.26 -14.60 -21.18
N LEU A 49 22.26 -15.42 -20.83
CA LEU A 49 22.50 -16.74 -20.25
C LEU A 49 23.17 -17.68 -21.24
N SER A 50 24.25 -18.33 -20.82
CA SER A 50 24.85 -19.42 -21.60
C SER A 50 23.89 -20.62 -21.65
N GLN A 51 23.96 -21.41 -22.72
CA GLN A 51 23.14 -22.63 -22.91
C GLN A 51 23.23 -23.61 -21.72
N LYS A 52 24.38 -23.66 -21.03
CA LYS A 52 24.56 -24.46 -19.81
C LYS A 52 23.82 -23.89 -18.60
N GLN A 53 23.79 -22.57 -18.44
CA GLN A 53 22.98 -21.91 -17.40
C GLN A 53 21.49 -22.10 -17.70
N GLU A 54 21.05 -21.86 -18.92
CA GLU A 54 19.66 -22.07 -19.35
C GLU A 54 19.18 -23.49 -19.05
N ALA A 55 19.91 -24.52 -19.50
CA ALA A 55 19.57 -25.91 -19.22
C ALA A 55 19.51 -26.22 -17.70
N SER A 56 20.40 -25.62 -16.91
CA SER A 56 20.40 -25.75 -15.45
C SER A 56 19.16 -25.10 -14.81
N PHE A 57 18.74 -23.93 -15.29
CA PHE A 57 17.52 -23.25 -14.85
C PHE A 57 16.25 -24.01 -15.24
N VAL A 58 16.15 -24.51 -16.49
CA VAL A 58 15.02 -25.34 -16.94
C VAL A 58 14.85 -26.57 -16.06
N VAL A 59 15.93 -27.32 -15.82
CA VAL A 59 15.91 -28.50 -14.95
C VAL A 59 15.52 -28.12 -13.52
N LYS A 60 16.07 -27.03 -12.97
CA LYS A 60 15.74 -26.60 -11.60
C LYS A 60 14.29 -26.11 -11.46
N ASN A 61 13.69 -25.51 -12.50
CA ASN A 61 12.30 -25.07 -12.50
C ASN A 61 11.34 -26.26 -12.26
N GLU A 62 11.54 -27.39 -12.94
CA GLU A 62 10.69 -28.58 -12.77
C GLU A 62 10.84 -29.25 -11.39
N TYR A 63 12.03 -29.17 -10.77
CA TYR A 63 12.18 -29.55 -9.36
C TYR A 63 11.42 -28.58 -8.44
N ILE A 64 11.52 -27.27 -8.66
CA ILE A 64 10.81 -26.25 -7.87
C ILE A 64 9.29 -26.47 -7.92
N LYS A 65 8.72 -26.68 -9.11
CA LYS A 65 7.29 -26.99 -9.27
C LYS A 65 6.86 -28.20 -8.44
N ARG A 66 7.63 -29.30 -8.49
CA ARG A 66 7.37 -30.52 -7.72
C ARG A 66 7.48 -30.30 -6.21
N ASP A 67 8.56 -29.66 -5.77
CA ASP A 67 8.84 -29.40 -4.35
C ASP A 67 7.76 -28.48 -3.74
N LEU A 68 7.32 -27.45 -4.47
CA LEU A 68 6.24 -26.56 -4.05
C LEU A 68 4.87 -27.24 -4.09
N GLN A 69 4.56 -28.05 -5.10
CA GLN A 69 3.32 -28.84 -5.14
C GLN A 69 3.22 -29.76 -3.92
N ALA A 70 4.29 -30.50 -3.61
CA ALA A 70 4.37 -31.37 -2.43
C ALA A 70 4.27 -30.60 -1.10
N LEU A 71 4.70 -29.34 -1.04
CA LEU A 71 4.52 -28.49 0.13
C LEU A 71 3.09 -27.91 0.22
N ASN A 72 2.47 -27.59 -0.91
CA ASN A 72 1.08 -27.12 -0.97
C ASN A 72 0.11 -28.23 -0.53
N ASP A 73 0.24 -29.43 -1.10
CA ASP A 73 -0.63 -30.59 -0.85
C ASP A 73 -0.52 -31.16 0.58
N ARG A 74 0.51 -30.77 1.34
CA ARG A 74 0.65 -31.15 2.76
C ARG A 74 -0.43 -30.51 3.64
N THR A 75 -1.32 -31.36 4.13
CA THR A 75 -2.41 -31.06 5.09
C THR A 75 -2.08 -31.48 6.54
N ASP A 76 -1.00 -32.24 6.73
CA ASP A 76 -0.52 -32.83 7.99
C ASP A 76 0.35 -31.88 8.83
N MET A 77 1.02 -30.93 8.17
CA MET A 77 2.02 -30.03 8.75
C MET A 77 1.39 -28.80 9.44
N LEU A 78 1.93 -28.39 10.59
CA LEU A 78 1.44 -27.20 11.30
C LEU A 78 1.76 -25.91 10.51
N PRO A 79 0.94 -24.85 10.58
CA PRO A 79 1.17 -23.62 9.81
C PRO A 79 2.55 -22.95 10.04
N VAL A 80 3.10 -23.07 11.25
CA VAL A 80 4.44 -22.54 11.58
C VAL A 80 5.53 -23.37 10.90
N GLU A 81 5.41 -24.69 10.93
CA GLU A 81 6.34 -25.62 10.27
C GLU A 81 6.27 -25.48 8.74
N LYS A 82 5.07 -25.29 8.18
CA LYS A 82 4.86 -25.04 6.75
C LYS A 82 5.54 -23.75 6.30
N LYS A 83 5.43 -22.68 7.09
CA LYS A 83 6.12 -21.38 6.84
C LYS A 83 7.64 -21.46 7.01
N GLU A 84 8.15 -22.21 8.00
CA GLU A 84 9.58 -22.47 8.12
C GLU A 84 10.12 -23.30 6.95
N THR A 85 9.38 -24.32 6.53
CA THR A 85 9.74 -25.20 5.42
C THR A 85 9.73 -24.42 4.11
N GLU A 86 8.69 -23.63 3.84
CA GLU A 86 8.62 -22.68 2.74
C GLU A 86 9.88 -21.79 2.69
N LYS A 87 10.25 -21.16 3.82
CA LYS A 87 11.43 -20.30 3.86
C LYS A 87 12.70 -21.07 3.51
N LYS A 88 12.97 -22.20 4.19
CA LYS A 88 14.16 -23.05 3.94
C LYS A 88 14.24 -23.50 2.47
N VAL A 89 13.10 -23.80 1.86
CA VAL A 89 12.97 -24.17 0.46
C VAL A 89 13.27 -22.99 -0.47
N LYS A 90 12.64 -21.82 -0.27
CA LYS A 90 12.88 -20.61 -1.07
C LYS A 90 14.33 -20.08 -0.93
N ASP A 91 14.89 -20.09 0.27
CA ASP A 91 16.30 -19.75 0.54
C ASP A 91 17.26 -20.66 -0.29
N SER A 92 16.93 -21.95 -0.44
CA SER A 92 17.72 -22.88 -1.27
C SER A 92 17.67 -22.58 -2.77
N TYR A 93 16.57 -22.00 -3.25
CA TYR A 93 16.39 -21.61 -4.64
C TYR A 93 17.15 -20.31 -4.94
N GLN A 94 17.10 -19.34 -4.01
CA GLN A 94 17.89 -18.12 -4.10
C GLN A 94 19.40 -18.43 -4.15
N LEU A 95 19.86 -19.37 -3.32
CA LEU A 95 21.24 -19.85 -3.32
C LEU A 95 21.63 -20.55 -4.62
N PHE A 96 20.68 -21.19 -5.33
CA PHE A 96 20.93 -21.74 -6.66
C PHE A 96 21.12 -20.65 -7.71
N ILE A 97 20.28 -19.59 -7.70
CA ILE A 97 20.43 -18.43 -8.60
C ILE A 97 21.81 -17.79 -8.41
N GLN A 98 22.17 -17.48 -7.16
CA GLN A 98 23.45 -16.87 -6.77
C GLN A 98 24.69 -17.69 -7.14
N ARG A 99 24.55 -19.01 -7.35
CA ARG A 99 25.64 -19.91 -7.79
C ARG A 99 25.66 -20.15 -9.30
N THR A 100 24.59 -19.78 -10.01
CA THR A 100 24.41 -20.09 -11.43
C THR A 100 24.61 -18.86 -12.31
N LEU A 101 24.25 -17.66 -11.83
CA LEU A 101 24.52 -16.39 -12.52
C LEU A 101 25.92 -15.86 -12.18
N THR A 102 26.54 -15.12 -13.11
CA THR A 102 27.71 -14.28 -12.80
C THR A 102 27.28 -13.05 -11.98
N LYS A 103 28.25 -12.27 -11.47
CA LYS A 103 27.94 -11.04 -10.76
C LYS A 103 27.15 -10.05 -11.64
N ASP A 104 27.61 -9.81 -12.87
CA ASP A 104 26.99 -8.84 -13.77
C ASP A 104 25.56 -9.28 -14.14
N GLN A 105 25.34 -10.59 -14.31
CA GLN A 105 24.00 -11.19 -14.49
C GLN A 105 23.12 -11.08 -13.24
N MET A 106 23.69 -11.18 -12.04
CA MET A 106 22.98 -10.93 -10.78
C MET A 106 22.57 -9.46 -10.63
N ASP A 107 23.41 -8.52 -11.07
CA ASP A 107 23.14 -7.08 -10.99
C ASP A 107 22.03 -6.68 -11.99
N VAL A 108 22.03 -7.22 -13.22
CA VAL A 108 20.90 -7.10 -14.17
C VAL A 108 19.64 -7.79 -13.65
N TRP A 109 19.75 -9.00 -13.08
CA TRP A 109 18.61 -9.70 -12.49
C TRP A 109 18.01 -8.93 -11.31
N ALA A 110 18.82 -8.23 -10.50
CA ALA A 110 18.31 -7.41 -9.41
C ALA A 110 17.44 -6.23 -9.92
N GLN A 111 17.83 -5.59 -11.01
CA GLN A 111 17.03 -4.55 -11.67
C GLN A 111 15.72 -5.13 -12.21
N LYS A 112 15.80 -6.21 -13.00
CA LYS A 112 14.63 -6.91 -13.55
C LYS A 112 13.70 -7.49 -12.49
N LYS A 113 14.22 -7.90 -11.34
CA LYS A 113 13.40 -8.34 -10.22
C LYS A 113 12.63 -7.18 -9.58
N VAL A 114 13.24 -6.00 -9.44
CA VAL A 114 12.50 -4.81 -8.95
C VAL A 114 11.39 -4.42 -9.93
N GLU A 115 11.66 -4.42 -11.24
CA GLU A 115 10.63 -4.24 -12.29
C GLU A 115 9.49 -5.26 -12.15
N TYR A 116 9.81 -6.55 -11.97
CA TYR A 116 8.82 -7.61 -11.85
C TYR A 116 8.01 -7.55 -10.55
N ASP A 117 8.68 -7.33 -9.41
CA ASP A 117 8.03 -7.25 -8.10
C ASP A 117 7.11 -6.01 -8.04
N LEU A 118 7.48 -4.89 -8.67
CA LEU A 118 6.59 -3.74 -8.89
C LEU A 118 5.40 -4.12 -9.78
N ALA A 119 5.61 -4.78 -10.91
CA ALA A 119 4.55 -5.20 -11.84
C ALA A 119 3.67 -6.37 -11.32
N ASN A 120 4.03 -7.00 -10.19
CA ASN A 120 3.27 -8.08 -9.55
C ASN A 120 2.75 -7.71 -8.16
N ILE A 121 3.03 -6.51 -7.65
CA ILE A 121 2.14 -5.84 -6.72
C ILE A 121 0.81 -5.70 -7.44
N LYS A 122 -0.26 -6.25 -6.84
CA LYS A 122 -1.61 -5.87 -7.26
C LYS A 122 -1.74 -4.37 -7.00
N ASP A 123 -2.17 -3.63 -8.01
CA ASP A 123 -2.65 -2.27 -7.78
C ASP A 123 -3.99 -2.31 -7.03
N ASP A 124 -3.90 -2.55 -5.72
CA ASP A 124 -4.97 -2.33 -4.75
C ASP A 124 -5.10 -0.80 -4.42
N GLY A 125 -4.42 0.06 -5.21
CA GLY A 125 -4.41 1.51 -5.16
C GLY A 125 -3.46 2.11 -4.11
N LEU A 126 -3.17 3.40 -4.25
CA LEU A 126 -2.55 4.28 -3.24
C LEU A 126 -3.06 4.02 -1.81
N LYS A 127 -4.34 3.66 -1.65
CA LYS A 127 -4.99 3.34 -0.37
C LYS A 127 -4.42 2.07 0.30
N ALA A 128 -4.01 1.07 -0.47
CA ALA A 128 -3.36 -0.13 0.04
C ALA A 128 -1.88 0.12 0.38
N ASP A 129 -1.15 0.85 -0.46
CA ASP A 129 0.26 1.19 -0.20
C ASP A 129 0.41 2.09 1.02
N LEU A 130 -0.46 3.10 1.20
CA LEU A 130 -0.49 3.91 2.41
C LEU A 130 -0.77 3.07 3.68
N LYS A 131 -1.56 2.00 3.56
CA LYS A 131 -1.85 1.05 4.65
C LYS A 131 -0.67 0.10 4.91
N ALA A 132 0.08 -0.30 3.88
CA ALA A 132 1.32 -1.06 4.02
C ALA A 132 2.41 -0.20 4.69
N LEU A 133 2.57 1.06 4.26
CA LEU A 133 3.50 2.03 4.83
C LEU A 133 3.22 2.29 6.32
N ASP A 134 1.95 2.50 6.69
CA ASP A 134 1.50 2.64 8.08
C ASP A 134 1.78 1.37 8.92
N ALA A 135 1.61 0.17 8.34
CA ALA A 135 1.93 -1.09 9.01
C ALA A 135 3.45 -1.25 9.26
N VAL A 136 4.30 -0.87 8.30
CA VAL A 136 5.77 -0.84 8.45
C VAL A 136 6.18 0.18 9.50
N TYR A 137 5.69 1.42 9.43
CA TYR A 137 5.96 2.46 10.42
C TYR A 137 5.59 2.01 11.86
N LYS A 138 4.45 1.34 12.03
CA LYS A 138 4.01 0.75 13.31
C LYS A 138 4.85 -0.45 13.77
N ALA A 139 5.53 -1.16 12.87
CA ALA A 139 6.50 -2.19 13.22
C ALA A 139 7.83 -1.56 13.68
N ASP A 140 8.39 -0.64 12.88
CA ASP A 140 9.62 0.07 13.17
C ASP A 140 9.52 0.86 14.48
N GLN A 141 8.39 1.52 14.76
CA GLN A 141 8.17 2.23 16.03
C GLN A 141 8.21 1.29 17.24
N LYS A 142 7.69 0.05 17.11
CA LYS A 142 7.79 -0.97 18.17
C LYS A 142 9.22 -1.47 18.34
N GLU A 143 9.98 -1.60 17.26
CA GLU A 143 11.40 -1.96 17.35
C GLU A 143 12.24 -0.85 17.97
N ILE A 144 12.02 0.43 17.61
CA ILE A 144 12.68 1.58 18.25
C ILE A 144 12.38 1.61 19.75
N TYR A 145 11.14 1.35 20.16
CA TYR A 145 10.80 1.22 21.58
C TYR A 145 11.51 0.03 22.25
N ARG A 146 11.57 -1.14 21.59
CA ARG A 146 12.27 -2.33 22.08
C ARG A 146 13.79 -2.12 22.25
N LYS A 147 14.43 -1.45 21.29
CA LYS A 147 15.89 -1.23 21.27
C LYS A 147 16.33 -0.06 22.15
N TYR A 148 15.55 1.03 22.18
CA TYR A 148 15.99 2.31 22.76
C TYR A 148 15.07 2.86 23.85
N GLY A 149 13.95 2.20 24.19
CA GLY A 149 12.94 2.76 25.11
C GLY A 149 13.41 3.14 26.52
N MET A 150 14.58 2.67 26.95
CA MET A 150 15.25 3.10 28.20
C MET A 150 16.13 4.35 28.02
N ASP A 151 16.67 4.60 26.82
CA ASP A 151 17.44 5.80 26.50
C ASP A 151 16.50 6.85 25.87
N ARG A 152 16.07 7.80 26.69
CA ARG A 152 15.12 8.84 26.27
C ARG A 152 15.66 9.77 25.17
N ALA A 153 16.98 9.93 25.06
CA ALA A 153 17.59 10.79 24.04
C ALA A 153 17.66 10.06 22.68
N ILE A 154 18.21 8.84 22.65
CA ILE A 154 18.29 8.03 21.44
C ILE A 154 16.90 7.63 20.96
N TYR A 155 15.98 7.24 21.86
CA TYR A 155 14.58 6.97 21.50
C TYR A 155 13.90 8.19 20.86
N GLY A 156 14.09 9.39 21.43
CA GLY A 156 13.55 10.63 20.88
C GLY A 156 14.09 10.94 19.48
N ALA A 157 15.41 10.84 19.30
CA ALA A 157 16.06 11.06 18.01
C ALA A 157 15.59 10.03 16.95
N GLN A 158 15.65 8.73 17.25
CA GLN A 158 15.27 7.66 16.33
C GLN A 158 13.78 7.73 15.95
N LYS A 159 12.89 8.01 16.92
CA LYS A 159 11.46 8.20 16.66
C LYS A 159 11.20 9.40 15.73
N ASN A 160 11.92 10.51 15.92
CA ASN A 160 11.79 11.68 15.05
C ASN A 160 12.31 11.42 13.63
N THR A 161 13.43 10.69 13.49
CA THR A 161 13.96 10.26 12.19
C THR A 161 12.99 9.33 11.46
N LEU A 162 12.43 8.33 12.16
CA LEU A 162 11.42 7.43 11.59
C LEU A 162 10.16 8.18 11.17
N ARG A 163 9.67 9.13 11.99
CA ARG A 163 8.52 9.98 11.64
C ARG A 163 8.79 10.77 10.36
N LYS A 164 9.94 11.47 10.27
CA LYS A 164 10.31 12.23 9.06
C LYS A 164 10.39 11.32 7.83
N LYS A 165 11.01 10.14 7.96
CA LYS A 165 11.07 9.15 6.88
C LYS A 165 9.66 8.74 6.41
N TYR A 166 8.77 8.41 7.34
CA TYR A 166 7.37 8.07 7.02
C TYR A 166 6.62 9.23 6.34
N GLU A 167 6.83 10.47 6.78
CA GLU A 167 6.25 11.66 6.14
C GLU A 167 6.78 11.86 4.71
N THR A 168 8.08 11.67 4.48
CA THR A 168 8.70 11.73 3.14
C THR A 168 8.25 10.58 2.22
N ASP A 169 8.26 9.34 2.71
CA ASP A 169 7.88 8.17 1.90
C ASP A 169 6.38 8.18 1.58
N ARG A 170 5.53 8.74 2.48
CA ARG A 170 4.11 9.01 2.23
C ARG A 170 3.89 10.06 1.15
N LEU A 171 4.66 11.16 1.17
CA LEU A 171 4.58 12.20 0.15
C LEU A 171 5.01 11.64 -1.22
N ARG A 172 6.12 10.90 -1.28
CA ARG A 172 6.57 10.23 -2.50
C ARG A 172 5.57 9.24 -3.08
N LEU A 173 4.84 8.51 -2.24
CA LEU A 173 3.74 7.64 -2.69
C LEU A 173 2.59 8.47 -3.28
N MET A 174 2.22 9.59 -2.67
CA MET A 174 1.20 10.49 -3.22
C MET A 174 1.65 11.15 -4.53
N GLU A 175 2.91 11.61 -4.60
CA GLU A 175 3.54 12.13 -5.82
C GLU A 175 3.57 11.07 -6.92
N TYR A 176 3.97 9.83 -6.60
CA TYR A 176 4.01 8.70 -7.54
C TYR A 176 2.63 8.43 -8.13
N TYR A 177 1.59 8.19 -7.32
CA TYR A 177 0.25 7.91 -7.84
C TYR A 177 -0.42 9.13 -8.51
N ASN A 178 0.04 10.36 -8.24
CA ASN A 178 -0.41 11.56 -8.94
C ASN A 178 0.33 11.79 -10.28
N ALA A 179 1.54 11.23 -10.44
CA ALA A 179 2.37 11.35 -11.65
C ALA A 179 2.42 10.06 -12.50
N SER A 180 1.90 8.94 -11.98
CA SER A 180 1.59 7.71 -12.72
C SER A 180 0.13 7.63 -13.15
N GLY A 181 -0.69 8.62 -12.78
CA GLY A 181 -1.79 9.01 -13.65
C GLY A 181 -1.20 9.43 -14.99
N GLU A 182 -1.71 8.84 -16.07
CA GLU A 182 -1.41 9.26 -17.45
C GLU A 182 -1.87 10.72 -17.68
N GLU A 183 -1.75 11.20 -18.92
CA GLU A 183 -2.46 12.40 -19.40
C GLU A 183 -3.98 12.13 -19.47
N SER A 184 -4.56 11.83 -18.30
CA SER A 184 -5.99 11.78 -18.04
C SER A 184 -6.57 13.14 -18.41
N GLU A 185 -7.41 13.13 -19.43
CA GLU A 185 -8.09 14.22 -20.17
C GLU A 185 -8.97 15.18 -19.33
N VAL A 186 -8.71 15.27 -18.02
CA VAL A 186 -9.30 16.18 -17.05
C VAL A 186 -8.51 17.49 -17.08
N MET A 187 -8.91 18.36 -18.00
CA MET A 187 -8.46 19.75 -18.07
C MET A 187 -8.49 20.42 -16.69
N SER A 188 -7.51 21.28 -16.42
CA SER A 188 -7.46 22.04 -15.17
C SER A 188 -8.70 22.92 -14.99
N LEU A 189 -9.00 23.33 -13.75
CA LEU A 189 -10.14 24.22 -13.50
C LEU A 189 -10.03 25.57 -14.24
N GLU A 190 -8.82 25.99 -14.58
CA GLU A 190 -8.55 27.19 -15.37
C GLU A 190 -8.81 26.95 -16.87
N GLU A 191 -8.38 25.82 -17.43
CA GLU A 191 -8.71 25.41 -18.80
C GLU A 191 -10.21 25.15 -18.98
N ILE A 192 -10.88 24.53 -18.00
CA ILE A 192 -12.34 24.36 -17.99
C ILE A 192 -13.04 25.72 -17.95
N ALA A 193 -12.58 26.66 -17.10
CA ALA A 193 -13.16 28.00 -17.05
C ALA A 193 -12.95 28.77 -18.37
N ASN A 194 -11.79 28.63 -19.01
CA ASN A 194 -11.51 29.23 -20.31
C ASN A 194 -12.35 28.61 -21.43
N LEU A 195 -12.53 27.28 -21.47
CA LEU A 195 -13.37 26.61 -22.47
C LEU A 195 -14.87 26.88 -22.27
N VAL A 196 -15.35 26.97 -21.02
CA VAL A 196 -16.72 27.43 -20.74
C VAL A 196 -16.91 28.88 -21.18
N LYS A 197 -15.92 29.76 -20.95
CA LYS A 197 -15.94 31.13 -21.45
C LYS A 197 -15.92 31.18 -22.98
N GLU A 198 -15.07 30.41 -23.66
CA GLU A 198 -15.02 30.34 -25.12
C GLU A 198 -16.34 29.81 -25.71
N PHE A 199 -16.97 28.83 -25.06
CA PHE A 199 -18.29 28.33 -25.45
C PHE A 199 -19.39 29.40 -25.26
N ASP A 200 -19.44 30.06 -24.11
CA ASP A 200 -20.37 31.16 -23.84
C ASP A 200 -20.15 32.34 -24.81
N ASP A 201 -18.90 32.77 -25.04
CA ASP A 201 -18.54 33.83 -25.99
C ASP A 201 -18.92 33.48 -27.45
N TYR A 202 -18.93 32.19 -27.82
CA TYR A 202 -19.24 31.72 -29.18
C TYR A 202 -20.75 31.53 -29.43
N TYR A 203 -21.54 31.22 -28.39
CA TYR A 203 -22.97 30.93 -28.51
C TYR A 203 -23.90 31.97 -27.86
N SER A 204 -23.43 32.81 -26.94
CA SER A 204 -24.25 33.84 -26.28
C SER A 204 -24.16 35.19 -27.01
N GLY A 205 -25.14 35.42 -27.90
CA GLY A 205 -25.48 36.77 -28.32
C GLY A 205 -26.05 37.57 -27.13
N GLU A 206 -25.17 38.31 -26.45
CA GLU A 206 -25.45 39.29 -25.39
C GLU A 206 -26.05 38.76 -24.06
N ALA A 207 -25.18 38.28 -23.14
CA ALA A 207 -25.20 38.72 -21.74
C ALA A 207 -23.93 38.24 -20.97
N PRO A 208 -23.07 39.14 -20.44
CA PRO A 208 -21.82 38.72 -19.78
C PRO A 208 -22.07 38.13 -18.39
N SER A 209 -21.88 36.81 -18.24
CA SER A 209 -21.80 36.17 -16.92
C SER A 209 -20.38 36.36 -16.34
N ASN A 210 -20.25 36.73 -15.06
CA ASN A 210 -18.95 37.07 -14.47
C ASN A 210 -18.07 35.80 -14.30
N PRO A 211 -16.93 35.67 -15.01
CA PRO A 211 -16.11 34.45 -14.98
C PRO A 211 -15.47 34.17 -13.61
N LEU A 212 -15.29 35.19 -12.76
CA LEU A 212 -14.76 35.01 -11.41
C LEU A 212 -15.71 34.22 -10.48
N LYS A 213 -16.99 34.07 -10.85
CA LYS A 213 -17.98 33.29 -10.09
C LYS A 213 -17.61 31.81 -9.95
N TYR A 214 -16.81 31.28 -10.88
CA TYR A 214 -16.39 29.88 -10.88
C TYR A 214 -15.13 29.62 -10.03
N LEU A 215 -14.42 30.66 -9.60
CA LEU A 215 -13.25 30.59 -8.72
C LEU A 215 -13.67 30.68 -7.25
N ASN A 216 -13.92 29.54 -6.62
CA ASN A 216 -14.31 29.48 -5.20
C ASN A 216 -13.09 29.57 -4.25
N ILE A 217 -12.30 30.64 -4.42
CA ILE A 217 -11.07 30.91 -3.68
C ILE A 217 -11.43 31.47 -2.30
N ARG A 218 -11.36 30.62 -1.26
CA ARG A 218 -11.32 31.08 0.14
C ARG A 218 -9.89 31.42 0.53
N GLU A 219 -9.44 32.60 0.12
CA GLU A 219 -8.26 33.21 0.74
C GLU A 219 -8.57 33.64 2.18
N ASN A 220 -7.69 33.31 3.12
CA ASN A 220 -7.77 33.77 4.50
C ASN A 220 -7.05 35.12 4.64
N THR A 221 -7.73 36.21 4.30
CA THR A 221 -7.21 37.58 4.45
C THR A 221 -7.78 38.26 5.70
N THR A 222 -7.09 38.09 6.83
CA THR A 222 -7.28 38.96 8.01
C THR A 222 -6.60 40.32 7.81
N GLY A 223 -7.36 41.41 7.95
CA GLY A 223 -6.92 42.81 7.93
C GLY A 223 -8.06 43.75 8.35
N GLU A 224 -7.75 44.89 8.97
CA GLU A 224 -8.69 45.76 9.71
C GLU A 224 -8.74 47.21 9.12
N GLY A 225 -9.78 48.00 9.46
CA GLY A 225 -10.02 49.41 9.06
C GLY A 225 -11.19 49.57 8.06
N GLU A 226 -12.21 50.43 8.22
CA GLU A 226 -12.27 51.90 8.52
C GLU A 226 -11.76 52.75 7.33
N GLU A 227 -12.39 53.83 6.81
CA GLU A 227 -13.67 54.58 7.00
C GLU A 227 -13.96 55.37 5.66
N GLU A 228 -15.05 56.10 5.32
CA GLU A 228 -16.26 56.63 6.00
C GLU A 228 -17.43 56.87 4.96
N ALA A 229 -18.37 57.80 5.23
CA ALA A 229 -19.34 58.60 4.41
C ALA A 229 -19.42 58.48 2.85
N VAL A 230 -20.54 58.80 2.16
CA VAL A 230 -21.39 60.03 2.20
C VAL A 230 -22.86 59.79 1.79
N GLU A 231 -23.82 60.53 2.37
CA GLU A 231 -25.23 60.62 1.94
C GLU A 231 -25.49 61.74 0.91
N GLU A 232 -26.48 61.59 0.02
CA GLU A 232 -27.62 62.55 -0.06
C GLU A 232 -28.73 62.14 -1.06
N SER A 233 -29.99 62.48 -0.71
CA SER A 233 -31.10 62.89 -1.61
C SER A 233 -31.81 61.88 -2.55
N SER A 234 -33.12 61.97 -2.85
CA SER A 234 -34.35 62.27 -2.05
C SER A 234 -35.64 62.07 -2.90
N TYR A 235 -36.80 61.83 -2.25
CA TYR A 235 -38.21 61.90 -2.76
C TYR A 235 -38.63 60.96 -3.92
N THR A 236 -39.89 60.54 -4.10
CA THR A 236 -41.19 60.67 -3.38
C THR A 236 -41.97 59.33 -3.49
N GLU A 237 -42.90 58.96 -2.61
CA GLU A 237 -44.39 59.11 -2.72
C GLU A 237 -44.99 58.94 -4.14
N GLU A 238 -46.17 58.34 -4.38
CA GLU A 238 -47.23 57.76 -3.51
C GLU A 238 -48.19 56.93 -4.41
N GLN A 239 -48.85 55.88 -3.89
CA GLN A 239 -50.31 55.61 -4.05
C GLN A 239 -50.75 54.26 -3.44
N ALA A 240 -52.01 54.21 -2.98
CA ALA A 240 -52.63 53.07 -2.33
C ALA A 240 -54.02 52.74 -2.92
N ALA A 241 -54.34 51.44 -3.02
CA ALA A 241 -55.66 50.84 -3.21
C ALA A 241 -55.51 49.30 -3.12
N GLU A 242 -56.39 48.54 -2.47
CA GLU A 242 -57.49 48.87 -1.53
C GLU A 242 -57.68 47.67 -0.57
#